data_AF-A0A1I2PBK7-F1
#
_entry.id   AF-A0A1I2PBK7-F1
#
_cell.length_a   1.000
_cell.length_b   1.000
_cell.length_c   1.000
_cell.angle_alpha   90.00
_cell.angle_beta   90.00
_cell.angle_gamma   90.00
#
_symmetry.space_group_name_H-M   'P 1'
#
loop_
_entity.id
_entity.type
_entity.pdbx_description
1 polymer ?
#
loop_
_entity_poly.entity_id
_entity_poly.type
_entity_poly.pdbx_seq_one_letter_code
_entity_poly.pdbx_strand_id
1 'polypeptide(L)'
;MKKFIAMLMIAVTVLAVVGCGSKSKEENESASETLIAPDGSIVQETTQEETNPENGLPLSKQPDPNAPVVDTVVVYAIVNGNMSQVMDSVDKLTEESLLDKLIELGTVGSSTKLVSFNTEETGETQEAGPGSSDKTISIKNGVLVLSDFSAGKGLDEETAKKAVADTFTLNYELSGCTVEIQ
;
A
#
# COMPACT_ATOMS: atom_id res chain seq x y z
N MET A 1 -48.65 -24.66 34.59
CA MET A 1 -48.64 -24.41 36.04
C MET A 1 -47.23 -23.97 36.45
N LYS A 2 -47.12 -22.90 37.26
CA LYS A 2 -45.95 -22.37 38.01
C LYS A 2 -44.63 -22.20 37.21
N LYS A 3 -44.17 -21.00 36.81
CA LYS A 3 -43.66 -19.83 37.61
C LYS A 3 -42.69 -20.21 38.73
N PHE A 4 -41.42 -19.80 38.63
CA PHE A 4 -40.52 -19.23 39.66
C PHE A 4 -39.24 -18.65 38.94
N ILE A 5 -38.99 -17.32 38.92
CA ILE A 5 -38.13 -16.48 39.83
C ILE A 5 -36.62 -16.82 39.68
N ALA A 6 -35.59 -15.95 39.56
CA ALA A 6 -35.25 -14.53 39.87
C ALA A 6 -34.03 -14.14 38.99
N MET A 7 -33.87 -12.92 38.45
CA MET A 7 -33.32 -11.68 39.04
C MET A 7 -31.91 -11.79 39.66
N LEU A 8 -30.87 -11.27 38.98
CA LEU A 8 -29.79 -10.50 39.61
C LEU A 8 -29.07 -9.59 38.60
N MET A 9 -29.19 -8.29 38.83
CA MET A 9 -28.41 -7.20 38.23
C MET A 9 -27.00 -7.20 38.82
N ILE A 10 -25.96 -7.01 38.00
CA ILE A 10 -24.74 -6.33 38.44
C ILE A 10 -24.31 -5.37 37.33
N ALA A 11 -24.53 -4.08 37.63
CA ALA A 11 -23.93 -2.96 36.94
C ALA A 11 -22.44 -2.89 37.29
N VAL A 12 -21.57 -2.77 36.27
CA VAL A 12 -20.21 -2.26 36.47
C VAL A 12 -20.11 -0.97 35.68
N THR A 13 -20.19 0.11 36.44
CA THR A 13 -19.89 1.49 36.07
C THR A 13 -18.44 1.57 35.57
N VAL A 14 -18.25 1.83 34.27
CA VAL A 14 -16.93 2.19 33.73
C VAL A 14 -16.67 3.66 34.06
N LEU A 15 -15.57 3.87 34.78
CA LEU A 15 -15.08 5.16 35.24
C LEU A 15 -14.74 6.10 34.09
N ALA A 16 -14.96 7.37 34.38
CA ALA A 16 -14.83 8.55 33.55
C ALA A 16 -13.62 8.59 32.60
N VAL A 17 -13.92 9.00 31.37
CA VAL A 17 -12.98 9.59 30.41
C VAL A 17 -12.41 10.85 31.05
N VAL A 18 -11.12 10.87 31.41
CA VAL A 18 -10.43 12.09 31.80
C VAL A 18 -10.14 12.87 30.53
N GLY A 19 -11.03 13.81 30.23
CA GLY A 19 -10.84 14.79 29.18
C GLY A 19 -9.61 15.64 29.47
N CYS A 20 -8.75 15.74 28.45
CA CYS A 20 -7.67 16.69 28.35
C CYS A 20 -8.24 18.12 28.44
N GLY A 21 -7.83 18.90 29.44
CA GLY A 21 -8.22 20.31 29.49
C GLY A 21 -8.16 20.96 30.88
N SER A 22 -6.97 21.28 31.36
CA SER A 22 -6.78 22.50 32.17
C SER A 22 -5.40 23.10 31.91
N LYS A 23 -5.45 24.31 31.34
CA LYS A 23 -4.38 25.30 31.32
C LYS A 23 -4.10 25.70 32.77
N SER A 24 -2.86 25.54 33.23
CA SER A 24 -2.33 26.26 34.38
C SER A 24 -0.88 26.62 34.10
N LYS A 25 -0.61 27.91 34.24
CA LYS A 25 0.65 28.62 34.01
C LYS A 25 1.29 28.87 35.40
N GLU A 26 2.62 29.05 35.38
CA GLU A 26 3.55 29.34 36.50
C GLU A 26 4.12 28.05 37.14
N GLU A 27 5.41 27.86 37.36
CA GLU A 27 6.54 28.79 37.46
C GLU A 27 7.85 28.05 37.13
N ASN A 28 8.89 28.83 36.82
CA ASN A 28 10.17 28.40 36.26
C ASN A 28 11.18 28.23 37.41
N GLU A 29 11.57 27.00 37.76
CA GLU A 29 12.82 26.74 38.49
C GLU A 29 13.50 25.49 37.95
N SER A 30 14.68 25.71 37.39
CA SER A 30 15.62 24.70 36.93
C SER A 30 16.19 23.95 38.13
N ALA A 31 15.79 22.70 38.30
CA ALA A 31 16.51 21.71 39.07
C ALA A 31 16.53 20.40 38.25
N SER A 32 17.69 20.06 37.71
CA SER A 32 17.94 18.78 37.05
C SER A 32 17.87 17.68 38.10
N GLU A 33 16.69 17.10 38.32
CA GLU A 33 16.55 15.87 39.09
C GLU A 33 16.97 14.70 38.20
N THR A 34 18.06 14.04 38.59
CA THR A 34 18.49 12.79 37.97
C THR A 34 17.44 11.72 38.24
N LEU A 35 16.66 11.36 37.22
CA LEU A 35 15.69 10.28 37.30
C LEU A 35 16.44 8.94 37.30
N ILE A 36 16.32 8.20 38.40
CA ILE A 36 16.91 6.87 38.58
C ILE A 36 15.79 5.85 38.40
N ALA A 37 16.00 4.87 37.52
CA ALA A 37 15.08 3.76 37.34
C ALA A 37 15.05 2.85 38.61
N PRO A 38 14.02 2.01 38.80
CA PRO A 38 13.88 1.16 39.99
C PRO A 38 15.04 0.19 40.24
N ASP A 39 15.86 -0.08 39.21
CA ASP A 39 17.05 -0.93 39.26
C ASP A 39 18.35 -0.17 39.53
N GLY A 40 18.27 1.12 39.84
CA GLY A 40 19.44 1.97 40.12
C GLY A 40 20.15 2.49 38.87
N SER A 41 19.64 2.22 37.66
CA SER A 41 20.21 2.79 36.44
C SER A 41 19.78 4.25 36.24
N ILE A 42 20.72 5.06 35.74
CA ILE A 42 20.49 6.48 35.48
C ILE A 42 19.69 6.57 34.18
N VAL A 43 18.48 7.15 34.22
CA VAL A 43 17.74 7.47 33.00
C VAL A 43 18.45 8.66 32.37
N GLN A 44 19.33 8.36 31.42
CA GLN A 44 19.99 9.39 30.64
C GLN A 44 18.91 10.07 29.81
N GLU A 45 18.67 11.36 30.08
CA GLU A 45 17.79 12.19 29.28
C GLU A 45 18.34 12.13 27.85
N THR A 46 17.65 11.39 26.97
CA THR A 46 18.01 11.34 25.56
C THR A 46 17.90 12.77 25.05
N THR A 47 19.01 13.38 24.69
CA THR A 47 19.04 14.67 24.03
C THR A 47 17.99 14.66 22.95
N GLN A 48 17.02 15.58 23.02
CA GLN A 48 15.95 15.70 22.04
C GLN A 48 16.60 15.77 20.66
N GLU A 49 16.39 14.74 19.84
CA GLU A 49 17.02 14.69 18.52
C GLU A 49 16.42 15.83 17.68
N GLU A 50 17.28 16.72 17.19
CA GLU A 50 16.81 17.82 16.34
C GLU A 50 16.12 17.24 15.10
N THR A 51 14.96 17.80 14.77
CA THR A 51 14.15 17.40 13.62
C THR A 51 14.20 18.48 12.54
N ASN A 52 14.06 18.07 11.28
CA ASN A 52 13.86 19.01 10.19
C ASN A 52 12.45 19.64 10.33
N PRO A 53 12.32 20.97 10.37
CA PRO A 53 11.03 21.65 10.53
C PRO A 53 10.07 21.46 9.35
N GLU A 54 10.56 21.08 8.16
CA GLU A 54 9.74 20.90 6.96
C GLU A 54 9.01 19.55 6.93
N ASN A 55 9.67 18.48 7.39
CA ASN A 55 9.12 17.12 7.31
C ASN A 55 8.96 16.43 8.67
N GLY A 56 9.43 17.05 9.76
CA GLY A 56 9.33 16.53 11.13
C GLY A 56 10.21 15.31 11.42
N LEU A 57 11.01 14.84 10.45
CA LEU A 57 11.91 13.71 10.63
C LEU A 57 13.17 14.13 11.38
N PRO A 58 13.78 13.24 12.19
CA PRO A 58 15.08 13.52 12.78
C PRO A 58 16.12 13.88 11.72
N LEU A 59 17.05 14.80 12.02
CA LEU A 59 18.08 15.22 11.07
C LEU A 59 18.96 14.04 10.62
N SER A 60 19.11 13.00 11.43
CA SER A 60 19.84 11.76 11.07
C SER A 60 19.05 10.81 10.16
N LYS A 61 17.76 11.07 9.95
CA LYS A 61 16.80 10.23 9.21
C LYS A 61 16.16 10.98 8.04
N GLN A 62 16.86 11.97 7.51
CA GLN A 62 16.40 12.65 6.31
C GLN A 62 16.45 11.68 5.11
N PRO A 63 15.43 11.71 4.23
CA PRO A 63 15.50 11.01 2.96
C PRO A 63 16.75 11.42 2.18
N ASP A 64 17.38 10.48 1.47
CA ASP A 64 18.54 10.79 0.64
C ASP A 64 18.10 11.72 -0.52
N PRO A 65 18.62 12.95 -0.59
CA PRO A 65 18.25 13.88 -1.66
C PRO A 65 18.70 13.42 -3.05
N ASN A 66 19.60 12.44 -3.14
CA ASN A 66 20.10 11.87 -4.40
C ASN A 66 19.48 10.50 -4.73
N ALA A 67 18.52 10.02 -3.94
CA ALA A 67 17.83 8.77 -4.26
C ALA A 67 17.15 8.87 -5.64
N PRO A 68 17.24 7.82 -6.48
CA PRO A 68 16.55 7.82 -7.76
C PRO A 68 15.04 7.86 -7.54
N VAL A 69 14.36 8.62 -8.40
CA VAL A 69 12.89 8.59 -8.47
C VAL A 69 12.52 7.37 -9.30
N VAL A 70 11.68 6.51 -8.74
CA VAL A 70 11.20 5.27 -9.36
C VAL A 70 9.69 5.19 -9.23
N ASP A 71 9.05 4.54 -10.18
CA ASP A 71 7.62 4.21 -10.11
C ASP A 71 7.45 2.87 -9.39
N THR A 72 6.45 2.79 -8.51
CA THR A 72 6.07 1.53 -7.86
C THR A 72 5.00 0.85 -8.72
N VAL A 73 5.21 -0.43 -9.01
CA VAL A 73 4.31 -1.26 -9.80
C VAL A 73 3.83 -2.45 -8.99
N VAL A 74 2.65 -2.96 -9.33
CA VAL A 74 2.08 -4.18 -8.75
C VAL A 74 2.02 -5.26 -9.83
N VAL A 75 2.71 -6.37 -9.61
CA VAL A 75 2.79 -7.47 -10.58
C VAL A 75 2.21 -8.74 -9.98
N TYR A 76 1.35 -9.41 -10.72
CA TYR A 76 0.83 -10.71 -10.32
C TYR A 76 1.84 -11.80 -10.68
N ALA A 77 2.36 -12.47 -9.65
CA ALA A 77 3.37 -13.53 -9.79
C ALA A 77 3.20 -14.63 -8.74
N ILE A 78 3.89 -15.76 -8.96
CA ILE A 78 3.86 -16.89 -8.03
C ILE A 78 4.85 -16.66 -6.89
N VAL A 79 4.32 -16.50 -5.67
CA VAL A 79 5.09 -16.40 -4.43
C VAL A 79 4.75 -17.60 -3.56
N ASN A 80 5.75 -18.38 -3.15
CA ASN A 80 5.56 -19.59 -2.34
C ASN A 80 4.51 -20.56 -2.92
N GLY A 81 4.46 -20.70 -4.25
CA GLY A 81 3.53 -21.59 -4.95
C GLY A 81 2.11 -21.06 -5.13
N ASN A 82 1.82 -19.80 -4.76
CA ASN A 82 0.50 -19.20 -4.90
C ASN A 82 0.56 -17.88 -5.67
N MET A 83 -0.48 -17.56 -6.45
CA MET A 83 -0.57 -16.27 -7.14
C MET A 83 -0.71 -15.15 -6.11
N SER A 84 0.13 -14.12 -6.20
CA SER A 84 0.19 -13.00 -5.27
C SER A 84 0.50 -11.71 -6.00
N GLN A 85 0.08 -10.59 -5.41
CA GLN A 85 0.50 -9.26 -5.83
C GLN A 85 1.88 -8.97 -5.24
N VAL A 86 2.84 -8.69 -6.12
CA VAL A 86 4.21 -8.31 -5.76
C VAL A 86 4.36 -6.82 -6.06
N MET A 87 4.68 -6.04 -5.02
CA MET A 87 5.09 -4.65 -5.20
C MET A 87 6.56 -4.62 -5.57
N ASP A 88 6.89 -3.96 -6.66
CA ASP A 88 8.26 -3.76 -7.12
C ASP A 88 8.43 -2.34 -7.69
N SER A 89 9.66 -1.96 -8.00
CA SER A 89 10.01 -0.67 -8.58
C SER A 89 10.52 -0.81 -10.01
N VAL A 90 10.21 0.20 -10.83
CA VAL A 90 10.75 0.39 -12.18
C VAL A 90 11.19 1.84 -12.34
N ASP A 91 12.16 2.12 -13.21
CA ASP A 91 12.62 3.49 -13.47
C ASP A 91 11.48 4.38 -13.98
N LYS A 92 10.60 3.80 -14.81
CA LYS A 92 9.40 4.44 -15.32
C LYS A 92 8.35 3.39 -15.65
N LEU A 93 7.10 3.63 -15.25
CA LEU A 93 5.96 2.83 -15.65
C LEU A 93 5.76 2.94 -17.18
N THR A 94 6.05 1.83 -17.85
CA THR A 94 5.81 1.60 -19.27
C THR A 94 5.32 0.18 -19.48
N GLU A 95 4.67 -0.09 -20.60
CA GLU A 95 4.15 -1.40 -20.95
C GLU A 95 5.25 -2.46 -21.04
N GLU A 96 6.38 -2.09 -21.65
CA GLU A 96 7.58 -2.94 -21.70
C GLU A 96 8.12 -3.22 -20.29
N SER A 97 8.21 -2.20 -19.42
CA SER A 97 8.70 -2.42 -18.05
C SER A 97 7.81 -3.38 -17.24
N LEU A 98 6.49 -3.37 -17.47
CA LEU A 98 5.59 -4.33 -16.81
C LEU A 98 5.75 -5.73 -17.39
N LEU A 99 5.91 -5.86 -18.71
CA LEU A 99 6.17 -7.16 -19.35
C LEU A 99 7.50 -7.73 -18.87
N ASP A 100 8.55 -6.91 -18.79
CA ASP A 100 9.86 -7.30 -18.27
C ASP A 100 9.74 -7.83 -16.85
N LYS A 101 8.95 -7.17 -15.98
CA LYS A 101 8.71 -7.66 -14.62
C LYS A 101 7.92 -8.96 -14.58
N LEU A 102 6.93 -9.13 -15.45
CA LEU A 102 6.19 -10.39 -15.58
C LEU A 102 7.09 -11.55 -16.05
N ILE A 103 8.09 -11.27 -16.89
CA ILE A 103 9.11 -12.23 -17.31
C ILE A 103 10.10 -12.51 -16.17
N GLU A 104 10.62 -11.46 -15.52
CA GLU A 104 11.58 -11.54 -14.41
C GLU A 104 11.03 -12.38 -13.26
N LEU A 105 9.77 -12.16 -12.90
CA LEU A 105 9.06 -12.89 -11.84
C LEU A 105 8.53 -14.26 -12.32
N GLY A 106 8.73 -14.60 -13.58
CA GLY A 106 8.39 -15.90 -14.15
C GLY A 106 6.90 -16.15 -14.31
N THR A 107 6.06 -15.11 -14.40
CA THR A 107 4.64 -15.21 -14.72
C THR A 107 4.42 -15.59 -16.18
N VAL A 108 5.26 -15.07 -17.07
CA VAL A 108 5.29 -15.43 -18.50
C VAL A 108 6.70 -15.85 -18.92
N GLY A 109 6.81 -16.58 -20.03
CA GLY A 109 8.09 -17.00 -20.57
C GLY A 109 8.82 -15.86 -21.28
N SER A 110 10.16 -15.93 -21.31
CA SER A 110 11.05 -14.90 -21.84
C SER A 110 10.96 -14.67 -23.35
N SER A 111 10.21 -15.49 -24.09
CA SER A 111 9.94 -15.28 -25.51
C SER A 111 8.78 -14.31 -25.75
N THR A 112 7.94 -14.07 -24.73
CA THR A 112 6.74 -13.24 -24.83
C THR A 112 7.13 -11.80 -25.17
N LYS A 113 6.43 -11.19 -26.13
CA LYS A 113 6.70 -9.82 -26.59
C LYS A 113 5.44 -8.99 -26.58
N LEU A 114 5.61 -7.71 -26.25
CA LEU A 114 4.59 -6.69 -26.43
C LEU A 114 4.42 -6.36 -27.92
N VAL A 115 3.19 -6.36 -28.41
CA VAL A 115 2.86 -5.90 -29.77
C VAL A 115 2.22 -4.51 -29.71
N SER A 116 1.19 -4.36 -28.87
CA SER A 116 0.53 -3.07 -28.64
C SER A 116 -0.25 -3.08 -27.34
N PHE A 117 -0.46 -1.89 -26.80
CA PHE A 117 -1.40 -1.65 -25.71
C PHE A 117 -2.19 -0.39 -26.02
N ASN A 118 -3.52 -0.49 -25.93
CA ASN A 118 -4.42 0.63 -26.13
C ASN A 118 -5.41 0.70 -24.98
N THR A 119 -5.79 1.92 -24.59
CA THR A 119 -6.85 2.16 -23.62
C THR A 119 -8.03 2.84 -24.29
N GLU A 120 -9.23 2.37 -23.98
CA GLU A 120 -10.48 2.92 -24.51
C GLU A 120 -11.38 3.38 -23.37
N GLU A 121 -11.88 4.62 -23.47
CA GLU A 121 -12.93 5.11 -22.56
C GLU A 121 -14.26 4.46 -22.94
N THR A 122 -14.97 3.93 -21.95
CA THR A 122 -16.25 3.24 -22.19
C THR A 122 -17.42 4.22 -22.37
N GLY A 123 -17.21 5.50 -22.04
CA GLY A 123 -18.26 6.50 -21.94
C GLY A 123 -19.06 6.42 -20.62
N GLU A 124 -18.77 5.43 -19.78
CA GLU A 124 -19.34 5.30 -18.44
C GLU A 124 -18.46 6.00 -17.41
N THR A 125 -19.06 6.37 -16.28
CA THR A 125 -18.35 6.96 -15.15
C THR A 125 -18.73 6.26 -13.86
N GLN A 126 -17.84 6.32 -12.87
CA GLN A 126 -18.11 5.87 -11.51
C GLN A 126 -17.82 6.98 -10.51
N GLU A 127 -18.47 6.92 -9.35
CA GLU A 127 -18.22 7.86 -8.25
C GLU A 127 -16.73 7.82 -7.87
N ALA A 128 -16.13 9.00 -7.74
CA ALA A 128 -14.75 9.10 -7.32
C ALA A 128 -14.62 8.73 -5.83
N GLY A 129 -13.47 8.15 -5.47
CA GLY A 129 -13.19 7.77 -4.09
C GLY A 129 -13.12 8.99 -3.14
N PRO A 130 -13.25 8.77 -1.81
CA PRO A 130 -13.11 9.83 -0.83
C PRO A 130 -11.74 10.51 -0.95
N GLY A 131 -11.73 11.85 -0.98
CA GLY A 131 -10.52 12.65 -1.15
C GLY A 131 -10.21 13.06 -2.59
N SER A 132 -10.96 12.56 -3.59
CA SER A 132 -10.90 13.12 -4.94
C SER A 132 -11.51 14.52 -4.99
N SER A 133 -10.92 15.38 -5.84
CA SER A 133 -11.50 16.70 -6.15
C SER A 133 -12.61 16.61 -7.21
N ASP A 134 -12.62 15.53 -7.99
CA ASP A 134 -13.67 15.21 -8.95
C ASP A 134 -14.80 14.43 -8.30
N LYS A 135 -16.01 14.56 -8.84
CA LYS A 135 -17.18 13.76 -8.41
C LYS A 135 -17.19 12.37 -9.02
N THR A 136 -16.70 12.26 -10.24
CA THR A 136 -16.75 11.01 -11.02
C THR A 136 -15.46 10.84 -11.79
N ILE A 137 -15.06 9.59 -12.01
CA ILE A 137 -13.95 9.20 -12.87
C ILE A 137 -14.47 8.41 -14.08
N SER A 138 -13.87 8.64 -15.25
CA SER A 138 -14.19 7.90 -16.47
C SER A 138 -13.68 6.47 -16.38
N ILE A 139 -14.50 5.52 -16.80
CA ILE A 139 -14.14 4.11 -16.85
C ILE A 139 -13.36 3.85 -18.14
N LYS A 140 -12.19 3.20 -17.99
CA LYS A 140 -11.31 2.83 -19.10
C LYS A 140 -11.06 1.33 -19.10
N ASN A 141 -11.01 0.74 -20.29
CA ASN A 141 -10.57 -0.64 -20.50
C ASN A 141 -9.27 -0.65 -21.31
N GLY A 142 -8.44 -1.67 -21.08
CA GLY A 142 -7.21 -1.90 -21.84
C GLY A 142 -7.36 -3.06 -22.80
N VAL A 143 -6.70 -2.97 -23.95
CA VAL A 143 -6.48 -4.10 -24.88
C VAL A 143 -4.97 -4.26 -25.05
N LEU A 144 -4.46 -5.39 -24.57
CA LEU A 144 -3.05 -5.76 -24.64
C LEU A 144 -2.87 -6.87 -25.67
N VAL A 145 -2.04 -6.63 -26.67
CA VAL A 145 -1.70 -7.62 -27.69
C VAL A 145 -0.27 -8.09 -27.46
N LEU A 146 -0.11 -9.40 -27.31
CA LEU A 146 1.18 -10.06 -27.12
C LEU A 146 1.45 -11.04 -28.26
N SER A 147 2.72 -11.28 -28.55
CA SER A 147 3.17 -12.34 -29.47
C SER A 147 4.14 -13.28 -28.76
N ASP A 148 4.32 -14.48 -29.33
CA ASP A 148 5.23 -15.51 -28.79
C ASP A 148 4.95 -15.85 -27.31
N PHE A 149 3.67 -15.71 -26.90
CA PHE A 149 3.23 -15.86 -25.52
C PHE A 149 3.46 -17.28 -25.04
N SER A 150 4.05 -17.39 -23.86
CA SER A 150 4.15 -18.65 -23.13
C SER A 150 3.90 -18.42 -21.65
N ALA A 151 3.20 -19.35 -21.02
CA ALA A 151 3.01 -19.32 -19.58
C ALA A 151 4.35 -19.54 -18.84
N GLY A 152 4.49 -18.88 -17.70
CA GLY A 152 5.55 -19.15 -16.74
C GLY A 152 5.59 -20.62 -16.30
N LYS A 153 6.74 -21.08 -15.83
CA LYS A 153 6.91 -22.49 -15.43
C LYS A 153 5.93 -22.85 -14.30
N GLY A 154 5.09 -23.85 -14.55
CA GLY A 154 4.12 -24.35 -13.57
C GLY A 154 2.79 -23.59 -13.57
N LEU A 155 2.62 -22.61 -14.45
CA LEU A 155 1.36 -21.97 -14.76
C LEU A 155 0.77 -22.55 -16.04
N ASP A 156 -0.55 -22.66 -16.08
CA ASP A 156 -1.27 -22.80 -17.34
C ASP A 156 -1.42 -21.43 -18.03
N GLU A 157 -1.71 -21.45 -19.32
CA GLU A 157 -1.84 -20.23 -20.12
C GLU A 157 -2.98 -19.32 -19.68
N GLU A 158 -4.10 -19.85 -19.18
CA GLU A 158 -5.24 -19.04 -18.76
C GLU A 158 -4.89 -18.26 -17.49
N THR A 159 -4.29 -18.93 -16.51
CA THR A 159 -3.79 -18.31 -15.28
C THR A 159 -2.74 -17.25 -15.57
N ALA A 160 -1.78 -17.54 -16.46
CA ALA A 160 -0.76 -16.57 -16.85
C ALA A 160 -1.37 -15.36 -17.58
N LYS A 161 -2.28 -15.57 -18.54
CA LYS A 161 -3.00 -14.47 -19.23
C LYS A 161 -3.77 -13.61 -18.26
N LYS A 162 -4.47 -14.22 -17.29
CA LYS A 162 -5.20 -13.49 -16.26
C LYS A 162 -4.25 -12.66 -15.39
N ALA A 163 -3.11 -13.20 -14.98
CA ALA A 163 -2.12 -12.46 -14.20
C ALA A 163 -1.57 -11.25 -14.96
N VAL A 164 -1.32 -11.40 -16.27
CA VAL A 164 -0.95 -10.27 -17.13
C VAL A 164 -2.06 -9.22 -17.18
N ALA A 165 -3.31 -9.65 -17.44
CA ALA A 165 -4.46 -8.76 -17.49
C ALA A 165 -4.66 -7.98 -16.18
N ASP A 166 -4.62 -8.67 -15.04
CA ASP A 166 -4.78 -8.05 -13.72
C ASP A 166 -3.63 -7.08 -13.41
N THR A 167 -2.39 -7.42 -13.82
CA THR A 167 -1.21 -6.54 -13.70
C THR A 167 -1.42 -5.24 -14.47
N PHE A 168 -1.77 -5.30 -15.75
CA PHE A 168 -2.02 -4.09 -16.54
C PHE A 168 -3.24 -3.31 -16.02
N THR A 169 -4.28 -4.01 -15.55
CA THR A 169 -5.47 -3.39 -14.98
C THR A 169 -5.13 -2.52 -13.77
N LEU A 170 -4.34 -3.05 -12.83
CA LEU A 170 -3.96 -2.30 -11.63
C LEU A 170 -3.05 -1.10 -11.95
N ASN A 171 -1.99 -1.31 -12.73
CA ASN A 171 -0.98 -0.27 -12.93
C ASN A 171 -1.46 0.88 -13.82
N TYR A 172 -2.43 0.64 -14.71
CA TYR A 172 -3.03 1.68 -15.56
C TYR A 172 -4.41 2.14 -15.07
N GLU A 173 -4.80 1.77 -13.84
CA GLU A 173 -6.07 2.16 -13.21
C GLU A 173 -7.29 1.87 -14.10
N LEU A 174 -7.28 0.70 -14.74
CA LEU A 174 -8.34 0.28 -15.66
C LEU A 174 -9.46 -0.45 -14.91
N SER A 175 -10.64 -0.49 -15.51
CA SER A 175 -11.74 -1.36 -15.07
C SER A 175 -11.50 -2.82 -15.46
N GLY A 176 -10.77 -3.03 -16.56
CA GLY A 176 -10.30 -4.34 -16.97
C GLY A 176 -9.32 -4.25 -18.14
N CYS A 177 -8.61 -5.34 -18.39
CA CYS A 177 -7.71 -5.49 -19.52
C CYS A 177 -7.98 -6.81 -20.23
N THR A 178 -8.14 -6.75 -21.56
CA THR A 178 -8.23 -7.94 -22.41
C THR A 178 -6.85 -8.25 -22.97
N VAL A 179 -6.45 -9.52 -22.93
CA VAL A 179 -5.18 -10.00 -23.49
C VAL A 179 -5.44 -10.82 -24.75
N GLU A 180 -4.90 -10.35 -25.87
CA GLU A 180 -4.95 -11.02 -27.17
C GLU A 180 -3.57 -11.57 -27.53
N ILE A 181 -3.52 -12.78 -28.07
CA ILE A 181 -2.27 -13.43 -28.49
C ILE A 181 -2.25 -13.54 -30.02
N GLN A 182 -1.14 -13.11 -30.62
CA GLN A 182 -0.84 -13.19 -32.05
C GLN A 182 0.15 -14.31 -32.38
#